data_AF-A0A2E8H9S6-F1
#
_entry.id   AF-A0A2E8H9S6-F1
#
_cell.length_a   1.000
_cell.length_b   1.000
_cell.length_c   1.000
_cell.angle_alpha   90.00
_cell.angle_beta   90.00
_cell.angle_gamma   90.00
#
_symmetry.space_group_name_H-M   'P 1'
#
loop_
_entity.id
_entity.type
_entity.pdbx_description
1 polymer ?
#
loop_
_entity_poly.entity_id
_entity_poly.type
_entity_poly.pdbx_seq_one_letter_code
_entity_poly.pdbx_strand_id
1 'polypeptide(L)'
;MTLTPFVLLVLALLGITDTIWLSQAHLFGGTCGAGAGCDAVLASQYTRFLGVPLASLGLGFYLTLAGLAWRALVPESRDESVRWISLLSLLGFVPALLLIFLQGFVIGPWCPFCLLSAALMSSALAVSMFHRIRRGQLRPLVGALPGAHVAVPAVVGLCAPSVLLVGLEHSLPEAMPTTATPTHIAARVGDREITLEEMDRAIGLRLSETRSSLREEWLDLQVLEAEALKKGLDVRQLLRQEISVDPISQQDIDRFYEMNRERMPADVPRARLDPQIRDQLRRDAGQQAQVEYIGQLRLRYGAALVRPPVERFAIDANPRGGPERGPADAPITIVAFSDLECSYCAHSHRQLEELQRERPDDLRLVFRHYPLRMHANARLAAEVAACAHQQDRFWPLVEVLFENQTRLEIDRVRGHAMALGLDMLQLDGCLQSGVGAGIVNADVAEADELGVSSTPAFFINGHFVKQLPTAAGLEAWIQR
;
A
#
# COMPACT_ATOMS: atom_id res chain seq x y z
N MET A 1 38.75 47.05 -5.87
CA MET A 1 37.36 46.56 -6.01
C MET A 1 37.15 45.45 -5.00
N THR A 2 36.16 45.55 -4.11
CA THR A 2 35.90 44.48 -3.13
C THR A 2 35.17 43.34 -3.83
N LEU A 3 35.70 42.12 -3.79
CA LEU A 3 35.11 40.92 -4.40
C LEU A 3 33.75 40.54 -3.76
N THR A 4 33.43 41.09 -2.58
CA THR A 4 32.26 40.72 -1.78
C THR A 4 30.91 40.76 -2.53
N PRO A 5 30.51 41.84 -3.23
CA PRO A 5 29.20 41.88 -3.89
C PRO A 5 29.06 40.82 -4.99
N PHE A 6 30.15 40.52 -5.71
CA PHE A 6 30.17 39.45 -6.71
C PHE A 6 29.97 38.07 -6.07
N VAL A 7 30.65 37.80 -4.95
CA VAL A 7 30.47 36.53 -4.21
C VAL A 7 29.04 36.41 -3.70
N LEU A 8 28.47 37.47 -3.12
CA LEU A 8 27.09 37.47 -2.64
C LEU A 8 26.08 37.25 -3.78
N LEU A 9 26.32 37.83 -4.95
CA LEU A 9 25.48 37.63 -6.13
C LEU A 9 25.54 36.17 -6.61
N VAL A 10 26.73 35.56 -6.67
CA VAL A 10 26.88 34.14 -7.05
C VAL A 10 26.16 33.23 -6.06
N LEU A 11 26.31 33.47 -4.75
CA LEU A 11 25.62 32.69 -3.72
C LEU A 11 24.10 32.80 -3.83
N ALA A 12 23.57 34.00 -4.10
CA ALA A 12 22.14 34.20 -4.30
C ALA A 12 21.62 33.49 -5.56
N LEU A 13 22.37 33.55 -6.67
CA LEU A 13 22.00 32.84 -7.90
C LEU A 13 22.02 31.31 -7.73
N LEU A 14 22.98 30.76 -6.99
CA LEU A 14 22.99 29.33 -6.66
C LEU A 14 21.76 28.95 -5.82
N GLY A 15 21.36 29.81 -4.86
CA GLY A 15 20.15 29.60 -4.07
C GLY A 15 18.85 29.68 -4.89
N ILE A 16 18.80 30.56 -5.90
CA ILE A 16 17.68 30.63 -6.85
C ILE A 16 17.58 29.30 -7.62
N THR A 17 18.69 28.79 -8.16
CA THR A 17 18.71 27.53 -8.89
C THR A 17 18.24 26.36 -8.02
N ASP A 18 18.74 26.27 -6.79
CA ASP A 18 18.36 25.25 -5.80
C ASP A 18 16.86 25.30 -5.46
N THR A 19 16.33 26.49 -5.18
CA THR A 19 14.91 26.67 -4.83
C THR A 19 13.94 26.48 -5.99
N ILE A 20 14.34 26.84 -7.22
CA ILE A 20 13.56 26.52 -8.43
C ILE A 20 13.48 25.01 -8.61
N TRP A 21 14.60 24.31 -8.47
CA TRP A 21 14.66 22.85 -8.58
C TRP A 21 13.74 22.18 -7.56
N LEU A 22 13.84 22.57 -6.29
CA LEU A 22 12.99 22.04 -5.22
C LEU A 22 11.50 22.39 -5.41
N SER A 23 11.19 23.59 -5.88
CA SER A 23 9.81 24.00 -6.14
C SER A 23 9.19 23.19 -7.29
N GLN A 24 9.95 22.91 -8.35
CA GLN A 24 9.50 22.04 -9.44
C GLN A 24 9.28 20.61 -8.96
N ALA A 25 10.19 20.06 -8.16
CA ALA A 25 10.03 18.73 -7.58
C ALA A 25 8.75 18.62 -6.74
N HIS A 26 8.43 19.65 -5.93
CA HIS A 26 7.22 19.66 -5.11
C HIS A 26 5.93 19.82 -5.93
N LEU A 27 5.94 20.62 -7.01
CA LEU A 27 4.75 20.91 -7.81
C LEU A 27 4.45 19.82 -8.85
N PHE A 28 5.47 19.17 -9.41
CA PHE A 28 5.33 18.22 -10.52
C PHE A 28 5.66 16.78 -10.13
N GLY A 29 5.88 16.49 -8.84
CA GLY A 29 6.11 15.13 -8.35
C GLY A 29 7.42 14.50 -8.83
N GLY A 30 8.46 15.32 -9.05
CA GLY A 30 9.78 14.84 -9.46
C GLY A 30 10.55 14.21 -8.31
N THR A 31 11.20 13.06 -8.54
CA THR A 31 12.10 12.43 -7.56
C THR A 31 13.39 13.24 -7.43
N CYS A 32 13.82 13.55 -6.21
CA CYS A 32 15.07 14.26 -5.95
C CYS A 32 16.31 13.35 -6.09
N GLY A 33 16.49 12.72 -7.25
CA GLY A 33 17.62 11.82 -7.55
C GLY A 33 17.66 10.55 -6.69
N ALA A 34 18.16 9.45 -7.25
CA ALA A 34 18.16 8.15 -6.57
C ALA A 34 19.01 8.18 -5.29
N GLY A 35 18.37 7.95 -4.13
CA GLY A 35 19.02 7.56 -2.88
C GLY A 35 19.29 8.66 -1.85
N ALA A 36 18.84 9.90 -2.06
CA ALA A 36 19.30 11.02 -1.24
C ALA A 36 18.28 11.54 -0.22
N GLY A 37 17.49 10.68 0.44
CA GLY A 37 16.69 11.03 1.64
C GLY A 37 15.69 12.19 1.53
N CYS A 38 15.63 12.87 0.39
CA CYS A 38 15.04 14.18 0.23
C CYS A 38 13.54 14.06 0.00
N ASP A 39 13.08 12.96 -0.60
CA ASP A 39 11.66 12.69 -0.79
C ASP A 39 10.94 12.59 0.57
N ALA A 40 11.54 11.92 1.56
CA ALA A 40 11.01 11.85 2.92
C ALA A 40 10.98 13.21 3.63
N VAL A 41 11.99 14.05 3.41
CA VAL A 41 12.02 15.42 3.95
C VAL A 41 10.95 16.28 3.28
N LEU A 42 10.84 16.23 1.95
CA LEU A 42 9.86 17.00 1.17
C LEU A 42 8.41 16.60 1.45
N ALA A 43 8.15 15.34 1.72
CA ALA A 43 6.83 14.83 2.10
C ALA A 43 6.45 15.17 3.56
N SER A 44 7.40 15.61 4.39
CA SER A 44 7.12 15.91 5.79
C SER A 44 6.24 17.16 5.96
N GLN A 45 5.43 17.18 7.03
CA GLN A 45 4.61 18.35 7.37
C GLN A 45 5.43 19.64 7.62
N TYR A 46 6.73 19.50 7.94
CA TYR A 46 7.63 20.60 8.26
C TYR A 46 8.06 21.43 7.04
N THR A 47 7.81 20.95 5.82
CA THR A 47 8.15 21.67 4.58
C THR A 47 7.05 22.62 4.11
N ARG A 48 5.93 22.69 4.85
CA ARG A 48 4.84 23.63 4.60
C ARG A 48 4.74 24.62 5.74
N PHE A 49 4.73 25.90 5.41
CA PHE A 49 4.45 26.97 6.35
C PHE A 49 3.17 27.69 5.91
N LEU A 50 2.13 27.66 6.76
CA LEU A 50 0.80 28.20 6.44
C LEU A 50 0.22 27.66 5.11
N GLY A 51 0.48 26.37 4.81
CA GLY A 51 0.04 25.73 3.57
C GLY A 51 0.90 26.06 2.33
N VAL A 52 1.88 26.94 2.44
CA VAL A 52 2.80 27.29 1.34
C VAL A 52 4.08 26.45 1.45
N PRO A 53 4.57 25.84 0.35
CA PRO A 53 5.85 25.14 0.34
C PRO A 53 7.00 26.07 0.70
N LEU A 54 7.85 25.64 1.64
CA LEU A 54 8.98 26.43 2.12
C LEU A 54 9.99 26.75 1.01
N ALA A 55 10.12 25.87 0.01
CA ALA A 55 10.94 26.09 -1.18
C ALA A 55 10.49 27.34 -1.98
N SER A 56 9.17 27.59 -2.06
CA SER A 56 8.62 28.77 -2.74
C SER A 56 8.90 30.06 -1.96
N LEU A 57 8.85 30.00 -0.62
CA LEU A 57 9.27 31.11 0.22
C LEU A 57 10.78 31.37 0.08
N GLY A 58 11.58 30.31 -0.02
CA GLY A 58 13.02 30.36 -0.29
C GLY A 58 13.36 31.06 -1.61
N LEU A 59 12.59 30.82 -2.67
CA LEU A 59 12.78 31.49 -3.96
C LEU A 59 12.64 33.02 -3.84
N GLY A 60 11.56 33.49 -3.18
CA GLY A 60 11.35 34.92 -2.93
C GLY A 60 12.48 35.53 -2.09
N PHE A 61 13.00 34.78 -1.12
CA PHE A 61 14.14 35.18 -0.31
C PHE A 61 15.42 35.33 -1.14
N TYR A 62 15.81 34.33 -1.95
CA TYR A 62 17.04 34.42 -2.75
C TYR A 62 16.96 35.43 -3.89
N LEU A 63 15.77 35.67 -4.47
CA LEU A 63 15.55 36.77 -5.41
C LEU A 63 15.80 38.14 -4.75
N THR A 64 15.35 38.30 -3.51
CA THR A 64 15.60 39.52 -2.72
C THR A 64 17.10 39.70 -2.46
N LEU A 65 17.80 38.64 -2.06
CA LEU A 65 19.26 38.68 -1.87
C LEU A 65 20.00 38.99 -3.18
N ALA A 66 19.58 38.42 -4.31
CA ALA A 66 20.18 38.70 -5.61
C ALA A 66 20.00 40.18 -6.01
N GLY A 67 18.81 40.74 -5.78
CA GLY A 67 18.53 42.16 -6.03
C GLY A 67 19.39 43.10 -5.17
N LEU A 68 19.54 42.78 -3.88
CA LEU A 68 20.43 43.55 -2.99
C LEU A 68 21.91 43.39 -3.36
N ALA A 69 22.34 42.19 -3.74
CA ALA A 69 23.71 41.93 -4.17
C ALA A 69 24.04 42.66 -5.48
N TRP A 70 23.08 42.72 -6.41
CA TRP A 70 23.17 43.52 -7.62
C TRP A 70 23.29 45.01 -7.32
N ARG A 71 22.42 45.55 -6.45
CA ARG A 71 22.51 46.93 -5.97
C ARG A 71 23.89 47.20 -5.33
N ALA A 72 24.44 46.25 -4.58
CA ALA A 72 25.74 46.37 -3.93
C ALA A 72 26.96 46.47 -4.88
N LEU A 73 26.78 46.19 -6.18
CA LEU A 73 27.80 46.43 -7.19
C LEU A 73 28.09 47.93 -7.33
N VAL A 74 27.06 48.77 -7.20
CA VAL A 74 27.16 50.23 -7.25
C VAL A 74 27.84 50.75 -5.98
N PRO A 75 29.01 51.44 -6.07
CA PRO A 75 29.79 51.84 -4.90
C PRO A 75 29.02 52.64 -3.85
N GLU A 76 28.13 53.54 -4.27
CA GLU A 76 27.37 54.42 -3.39
C GLU A 76 26.37 53.68 -2.48
N SER A 77 25.83 52.56 -2.96
CA SER A 77 24.79 51.79 -2.24
C SER A 77 25.28 50.48 -1.65
N ARG A 78 26.59 50.21 -1.77
CA ARG A 78 27.21 48.93 -1.39
C ARG A 78 27.03 48.59 0.08
N ASP A 79 27.42 49.51 0.95
CA ASP A 79 27.46 49.26 2.39
C ASP A 79 26.06 49.09 2.98
N GLU A 80 25.09 49.88 2.51
CA GLU A 80 23.68 49.75 2.87
C GLU A 80 23.11 48.40 2.41
N SER A 81 23.40 48.00 1.17
CA SER A 81 22.91 46.73 0.62
C SER A 81 23.49 45.53 1.36
N VAL A 82 24.79 45.54 1.67
CA VAL A 82 25.44 44.47 2.46
C VAL A 82 24.89 44.41 3.88
N ARG A 83 24.48 45.54 4.48
CA ARG A 83 23.79 45.57 5.78
C ARG A 83 22.45 44.84 5.71
N TRP A 84 21.64 45.11 4.69
CA TRP A 84 20.36 44.42 4.50
C TRP A 84 20.54 42.93 4.22
N ILE A 85 21.51 42.56 3.38
CA ILE A 85 21.86 41.15 3.14
C ILE A 85 22.24 40.47 4.46
N SER A 86 23.04 41.12 5.31
CA SER A 86 23.40 40.57 6.61
C SER A 86 22.19 40.29 7.51
N LEU A 87 21.24 41.22 7.55
CA LEU A 87 20.02 41.10 8.36
C LEU A 87 19.12 39.96 7.85
N LEU A 88 18.92 39.89 6.54
CA LEU A 88 18.11 38.85 5.91
C LEU A 88 18.77 37.47 6.04
N SER A 89 20.08 37.37 5.85
CA SER A 89 20.82 36.12 6.06
C SER A 89 20.78 35.64 7.51
N LEU A 90 20.77 36.55 8.49
CA LEU A 90 20.59 36.19 9.89
C LEU A 90 19.17 35.67 10.16
N LEU A 91 18.15 36.31 9.58
CA LEU A 91 16.76 35.86 9.68
C LEU A 91 16.56 34.47 9.06
N GLY A 92 17.18 34.21 7.90
CA GLY A 92 17.10 32.91 7.22
C GLY A 92 17.94 31.79 7.86
N PHE A 93 19.01 32.13 8.58
CA PHE A 93 19.89 31.16 9.22
C PHE A 93 19.20 30.39 10.37
N VAL A 94 18.34 31.05 11.14
CA VAL A 94 17.66 30.42 12.29
C VAL A 94 16.71 29.29 11.86
N PRO A 95 15.78 29.50 10.90
CA PRO A 95 14.97 28.40 10.37
C PRO A 95 15.81 27.31 9.71
N ALA A 96 16.90 27.65 9.03
CA ALA A 96 17.77 26.66 8.41
C ALA A 96 18.40 25.69 9.43
N LEU A 97 18.84 26.20 10.59
CA LEU A 97 19.32 25.35 11.68
C LEU A 97 18.22 24.46 12.26
N LEU A 98 17.00 24.98 12.40
CA LEU A 98 15.86 24.20 12.88
C LEU A 98 15.54 23.05 11.91
N LEU A 99 15.55 23.30 10.61
CA LEU A 99 15.33 22.25 9.61
C LEU A 99 16.42 21.20 9.64
N ILE A 100 17.69 21.59 9.75
CA ILE A 100 18.81 20.65 9.92
C ILE A 100 18.61 19.79 11.16
N PHE A 101 18.19 20.39 12.28
CA PHE A 101 17.89 19.66 13.51
C PHE A 101 16.75 18.66 13.30
N LEU A 102 15.65 19.07 12.68
CA LEU A 102 14.52 18.20 12.38
C LEU A 102 14.96 17.04 11.47
N GLN A 103 15.78 17.29 10.47
CA GLN A 103 16.30 16.25 9.58
C GLN A 103 17.15 15.22 10.34
N GLY A 104 18.04 15.66 11.24
CA GLY A 104 18.92 14.76 11.98
C GLY A 104 18.25 13.97 13.11
N PHE A 105 17.25 14.54 13.77
CA PHE A 105 16.70 13.98 15.02
C PHE A 105 15.24 13.55 14.94
N VAL A 106 14.45 14.10 14.02
CA VAL A 106 13.01 13.81 13.92
C VAL A 106 12.70 12.99 12.68
N ILE A 107 13.17 13.42 11.51
CA ILE A 107 12.86 12.77 10.24
C ILE A 107 13.81 11.57 10.04
N GLY A 108 15.12 11.75 10.28
CA GLY A 108 16.15 10.72 10.10
C GLY A 108 17.01 10.89 8.82
N PRO A 109 16.42 10.94 7.60
CA PRO A 109 17.16 11.11 6.37
C PRO A 109 17.60 12.56 6.12
N TRP A 110 18.76 12.69 5.47
CA TRP A 110 19.33 13.98 5.09
C TRP A 110 18.96 14.33 3.64
N CYS A 111 18.43 15.54 3.43
CA CYS A 111 18.23 16.08 2.08
C CYS A 111 19.45 16.95 1.70
N PRO A 112 20.19 16.60 0.63
CA PRO A 112 21.37 17.36 0.21
C PRO A 112 21.04 18.79 -0.23
N PHE A 113 19.86 19.02 -0.81
CA PHE A 113 19.43 20.36 -1.25
C PHE A 113 19.12 21.28 -0.06
N CYS A 114 18.46 20.77 1.00
CA CYS A 114 18.27 21.54 2.24
C CYS A 114 19.61 21.89 2.91
N LEU A 115 20.56 20.93 2.92
CA LEU A 115 21.92 21.17 3.40
C LEU A 115 22.66 22.20 2.55
N LEU A 116 22.50 22.16 1.23
CA LEU A 116 23.05 23.14 0.30
C LEU A 116 22.46 24.53 0.57
N SER A 117 21.15 24.66 0.71
CA SER A 117 20.49 25.94 1.04
C SER A 117 21.00 26.51 2.37
N ALA A 118 21.13 25.68 3.41
CA ALA A 118 21.69 26.08 4.69
C ALA A 118 23.17 26.52 4.59
N ALA A 119 23.97 25.82 3.78
CA ALA A 119 25.36 26.18 3.52
C ALA A 119 25.48 27.51 2.76
N LEU A 120 24.62 27.74 1.76
CA LEU A 120 24.54 29.00 1.00
C LEU A 120 24.17 30.17 1.91
N MET A 121 23.18 29.97 2.80
CA MET A 121 22.75 30.98 3.77
C MET A 121 23.87 31.33 4.76
N SER A 122 24.52 30.31 5.31
CA SER A 122 25.65 30.46 6.24
C SER A 122 26.81 31.20 5.58
N SER A 123 27.11 30.87 4.32
CA SER A 123 28.15 31.52 3.53
C SER A 123 27.81 32.99 3.24
N ALA A 124 26.57 33.29 2.88
CA ALA A 124 26.11 34.67 2.65
C ALA A 124 26.20 35.51 3.94
N LEU A 125 25.82 34.95 5.09
CA LEU A 125 25.97 35.59 6.39
C LEU A 125 27.44 35.85 6.72
N ALA A 126 28.31 34.85 6.56
CA ALA A 126 29.73 34.97 6.84
C ALA A 126 30.41 36.03 5.96
N VAL A 127 30.16 36.01 4.64
CA VAL A 127 30.74 36.95 3.68
C VAL A 127 30.26 38.39 3.94
N SER A 128 28.97 38.57 4.22
CA SER A 128 28.40 39.89 4.52
C SER A 128 28.87 40.46 5.86
N MET A 129 28.96 39.62 6.90
CA MET A 129 29.55 40.01 8.20
C MET A 129 31.02 40.37 8.08
N PHE A 130 31.80 39.55 7.39
CA PHE A 130 33.24 39.79 7.20
C PHE A 130 33.51 41.11 6.47
N HIS A 131 32.69 41.43 5.47
CA HIS A 131 32.75 42.72 4.79
C HIS A 131 32.52 43.90 5.75
N ARG A 132 31.50 43.80 6.60
CA ARG A 132 31.17 44.84 7.59
C ARG A 132 32.25 45.00 8.65
N ILE A 133 32.83 43.90 9.13
CA ILE A 133 33.94 43.89 10.09
C ILE A 133 35.16 44.60 9.48
N ARG A 134 35.56 44.23 8.26
CA ARG A 134 36.71 44.87 7.57
C ARG A 134 36.53 46.36 7.32
N ARG A 135 35.28 46.83 7.17
CA ARG A 135 34.95 48.24 6.95
C ARG A 135 34.76 49.03 8.24
N GLY A 136 34.88 48.41 9.42
CA GLY A 136 34.60 49.06 10.70
C GLY A 136 33.12 49.45 10.88
N GLN A 137 32.22 48.86 10.08
CA GLN A 137 30.78 49.19 10.03
C GLN A 137 29.94 48.27 10.93
N LEU A 138 30.44 48.02 12.13
CA LEU A 138 29.72 47.32 13.20
C LEU A 138 28.77 48.28 13.95
N ARG A 139 28.10 49.21 13.23
CA ARG A 139 26.89 49.83 13.79
C ARG A 139 25.96 48.71 14.24
N PRO A 140 25.33 48.80 15.43
CA PRO A 140 24.49 47.73 15.94
C PRO A 140 23.44 47.35 14.88
N LEU A 141 23.28 46.04 14.64
CA LEU A 141 22.35 45.47 13.65
C LEU A 141 20.93 46.04 13.83
N VAL A 142 20.59 46.38 15.07
CA VAL A 142 19.43 47.17 15.48
C VAL A 142 19.96 48.43 16.18
N GLY A 143 20.00 49.56 15.48
CA GLY A 143 20.42 50.84 16.06
C GLY A 143 19.24 51.56 16.71
N ALA A 144 19.50 52.24 17.83
CA ALA A 144 18.58 53.16 18.51
C ALA A 144 17.77 53.98 17.50
N LEU A 145 16.44 53.85 17.54
CA LEU A 145 15.50 54.50 16.64
C LEU A 145 15.38 55.99 16.98
N PRO A 146 15.75 56.91 16.07
CA PRO A 146 15.32 58.30 16.16
C PRO A 146 14.05 58.48 15.35
N GLY A 147 12.92 58.68 16.02
CA GLY A 147 11.77 59.44 15.51
C GLY A 147 10.98 58.86 14.32
N ALA A 148 9.66 58.74 14.55
CA ALA A 148 8.57 58.73 13.57
C ALA A 148 8.18 57.39 12.92
N HIS A 149 7.14 56.81 13.53
CA HIS A 149 5.86 56.47 12.90
C HIS A 149 5.90 55.80 11.52
N VAL A 150 5.76 54.47 11.53
CA VAL A 150 4.80 53.64 10.78
C VAL A 150 5.44 52.25 10.58
N ALA A 151 4.75 51.25 11.14
CA ALA A 151 4.85 49.81 10.87
C ALA A 151 6.20 49.12 11.06
N VAL A 152 6.45 48.55 12.26
CA VAL A 152 6.83 47.12 12.39
C VAL A 152 6.47 46.60 13.80
N PRO A 153 5.28 46.02 14.02
CA PRO A 153 5.11 44.94 14.98
C PRO A 153 4.79 43.67 14.20
N ALA A 154 5.81 43.02 13.64
CA ALA A 154 5.60 41.76 12.89
C ALA A 154 6.71 40.72 13.05
N VAL A 155 7.89 41.06 13.61
CA VAL A 155 9.06 40.16 13.53
C VAL A 155 9.47 39.54 14.88
N VAL A 156 8.89 39.99 16.00
CA VAL A 156 9.24 39.43 17.33
C VAL A 156 8.22 38.39 17.82
N GLY A 157 7.05 38.27 17.17
CA GLY A 157 6.03 37.26 17.51
C GLY A 157 6.30 35.85 16.98
N LEU A 158 7.29 35.66 16.09
CA LEU A 158 7.54 34.38 15.39
C LEU A 158 8.64 33.52 16.04
N CYS A 159 9.26 33.98 17.14
CA CYS A 159 10.33 33.25 17.83
C CYS A 159 10.02 32.93 19.30
N ALA A 160 8.75 33.02 19.73
CA ALA A 160 8.34 32.45 21.01
C ALA A 160 8.07 30.94 20.82
N PRO A 161 8.65 30.06 21.65
CA PRO A 161 8.43 28.62 21.54
C PRO A 161 6.96 28.33 21.88
N SER A 162 6.25 27.71 20.94
CA SER A 162 4.82 27.35 21.04
C SER A 162 4.53 26.21 22.04
N VAL A 163 5.19 26.20 23.19
CA VAL A 163 4.92 25.25 24.30
C VAL A 163 3.61 25.59 25.05
N LEU A 164 2.81 26.55 24.56
CA LEU A 164 1.54 26.97 25.17
C LEU A 164 0.29 26.68 24.33
N LEU A 165 0.36 25.75 23.36
CA LEU A 165 -0.80 25.24 22.61
C LEU A 165 -0.96 23.71 22.72
N VAL A 166 -0.77 23.15 23.92
CA VAL A 166 -1.13 21.76 24.26
C VAL A 166 -2.47 21.70 25.03
N GLY A 167 -3.32 22.72 24.88
CA GLY A 167 -4.58 22.78 25.61
C GLY A 167 -5.67 23.47 24.82
N LEU A 168 -6.15 22.84 23.74
CA LEU A 168 -7.49 23.06 23.15
C LEU A 168 -7.81 22.07 22.00
N GLU A 169 -7.37 20.81 22.09
CA GLU A 169 -7.85 19.73 21.19
C GLU A 169 -8.89 18.80 21.85
N HIS A 170 -9.33 19.10 23.07
CA HIS A 170 -10.52 18.47 23.63
C HIS A 170 -11.75 19.32 23.27
N SER A 171 -12.65 18.72 22.48
CA SER A 171 -13.99 19.21 22.09
C SER A 171 -14.13 19.68 20.65
N LEU A 172 -13.84 18.80 19.68
CA LEU A 172 -14.64 18.77 18.47
C LEU A 172 -15.38 17.43 18.44
N PRO A 173 -16.72 17.42 18.46
CA PRO A 173 -17.48 16.18 18.36
C PRO A 173 -17.20 15.56 16.99
N GLU A 174 -16.90 14.26 17.00
CA GLU A 174 -17.01 13.39 15.83
C GLU A 174 -18.46 13.44 15.33
N ALA A 175 -18.73 14.41 14.47
CA ALA A 175 -19.82 14.36 13.53
C ALA A 175 -19.16 14.25 12.17
N MET A 176 -19.00 13.01 11.69
CA MET A 176 -18.91 12.75 10.27
C MET A 176 -20.28 13.06 9.66
N PRO A 177 -20.44 14.09 8.82
CA PRO A 177 -21.39 13.95 7.74
C PRO A 177 -20.68 13.12 6.66
N THR A 178 -21.24 11.96 6.38
CA THR A 178 -21.10 11.27 5.09
C THR A 178 -21.62 12.22 4.00
N THR A 179 -20.80 13.20 3.61
CA THR A 179 -20.99 13.89 2.34
C THR A 179 -20.24 13.10 1.30
N ALA A 180 -21.00 12.45 0.42
CA ALA A 180 -20.51 11.82 -0.79
C ALA A 180 -19.38 12.65 -1.42
N THR A 181 -18.22 12.02 -1.60
CA THR A 181 -17.07 12.59 -2.30
C THR A 181 -17.57 13.15 -3.64
N PRO A 182 -17.21 14.38 -4.04
CA PRO A 182 -17.53 14.84 -5.38
C PRO A 182 -16.99 13.83 -6.38
N THR A 183 -17.86 13.40 -7.31
CA THR A 183 -17.58 12.49 -8.44
C THR A 183 -16.50 13.10 -9.34
N HIS A 184 -15.26 13.14 -8.84
CA HIS A 184 -14.11 13.54 -9.62
C HIS A 184 -13.80 12.39 -10.57
N ILE A 185 -14.05 12.65 -11.84
CA ILE A 185 -13.60 11.79 -12.94
C ILE A 185 -12.08 11.71 -12.84
N ALA A 186 -11.57 10.54 -12.50
CA ALA A 186 -10.14 10.23 -12.42
C ALA A 186 -9.54 10.06 -13.82
N ALA A 187 -10.30 9.44 -14.72
CA ALA A 187 -9.87 9.14 -16.09
C ALA A 187 -11.06 8.99 -17.04
N ARG A 188 -10.80 9.04 -18.35
CA ARG A 188 -11.75 8.70 -19.42
C ARG A 188 -11.14 7.62 -20.32
N VAL A 189 -11.91 6.59 -20.65
CA VAL A 189 -11.53 5.51 -21.58
C VAL A 189 -12.58 5.44 -22.69
N GLY A 190 -12.26 5.99 -23.86
CA GLY A 190 -13.27 6.26 -24.89
C GLY A 190 -14.34 7.20 -24.34
N ASP A 191 -15.60 6.77 -24.41
CA ASP A 191 -16.75 7.52 -23.87
C ASP A 191 -17.03 7.22 -22.38
N ARG A 192 -16.30 6.28 -21.76
CA ARG A 192 -16.51 5.87 -20.36
C ARG A 192 -15.73 6.79 -19.42
N GLU A 193 -16.44 7.49 -18.53
CA GLU A 193 -15.86 8.22 -17.40
C GLU A 193 -15.61 7.26 -16.24
N ILE A 194 -14.42 7.32 -15.65
CA ILE A 194 -14.00 6.48 -14.51
C ILE A 194 -13.74 7.39 -13.33
N THR A 195 -14.35 7.10 -12.18
CA THR A 195 -14.15 7.86 -10.94
C THR A 195 -13.07 7.24 -10.06
N LEU A 196 -12.49 8.03 -9.15
CA LEU A 196 -11.56 7.48 -8.16
C LEU A 196 -12.24 6.43 -7.27
N GLU A 197 -13.51 6.66 -6.90
CA GLU A 197 -14.28 5.72 -6.09
C GLU A 197 -14.45 4.36 -6.78
N GLU A 198 -14.75 4.37 -8.08
CA GLU A 198 -14.83 3.14 -8.88
C GLU A 198 -13.49 2.39 -8.90
N MET A 199 -12.39 3.13 -9.09
CA MET A 199 -11.05 2.55 -9.09
C MET A 199 -10.71 1.94 -7.73
N ASP A 200 -10.93 2.68 -6.65
CA ASP A 200 -10.66 2.25 -5.27
C ASP A 200 -11.50 1.01 -4.90
N ARG A 201 -12.75 0.95 -5.34
CA ARG A 201 -13.61 -0.22 -5.13
C ARG A 201 -13.06 -1.45 -5.87
N ALA A 202 -12.73 -1.32 -7.15
CA ALA A 202 -12.19 -2.40 -7.97
C ALA A 202 -10.79 -2.90 -7.53
N ILE A 203 -10.05 -2.12 -6.74
CA ILE A 203 -8.77 -2.55 -6.15
C ILE A 203 -8.84 -2.78 -4.65
N GLY A 204 -9.98 -2.53 -4.00
CA GLY A 204 -10.13 -2.45 -2.55
C GLY A 204 -9.67 -3.72 -1.84
N LEU A 205 -10.08 -4.88 -2.37
CA LEU A 205 -9.64 -6.17 -1.87
C LEU A 205 -8.11 -6.34 -1.94
N ARG A 206 -7.53 -6.16 -3.14
CA ARG A 206 -6.07 -6.27 -3.35
C ARG A 206 -5.30 -5.27 -2.50
N LEU A 207 -5.84 -4.07 -2.31
CA LEU A 207 -5.25 -3.03 -1.47
C LEU A 207 -5.28 -3.42 0.00
N SER A 208 -6.39 -4.00 0.48
CA SER A 208 -6.53 -4.52 1.85
C SER A 208 -5.55 -5.68 2.12
N GLU A 209 -5.43 -6.61 1.17
CA GLU A 209 -4.46 -7.70 1.25
C GLU A 209 -3.01 -7.18 1.23
N THR A 210 -2.70 -6.24 0.34
CA THR A 210 -1.37 -5.64 0.22
C THR A 210 -0.99 -4.89 1.50
N ARG A 211 -1.90 -4.06 2.03
CA ARG A 211 -1.68 -3.36 3.31
C ARG A 211 -1.42 -4.35 4.45
N SER A 212 -2.16 -5.46 4.50
CA SER A 212 -1.97 -6.49 5.52
C SER A 212 -0.61 -7.17 5.36
N SER A 213 -0.22 -7.55 4.14
CA SER A 213 1.08 -8.16 3.85
C SER A 213 2.25 -7.23 4.23
N LEU A 214 2.17 -5.95 3.86
CA LEU A 214 3.21 -4.98 4.17
C LEU A 214 3.35 -4.71 5.68
N ARG A 215 2.25 -4.76 6.43
CA ARG A 215 2.29 -4.67 7.90
C ARG A 215 3.00 -5.88 8.52
N GLU A 216 2.71 -7.09 8.03
CA GLU A 216 3.36 -8.31 8.50
C GLU A 216 4.86 -8.30 8.18
N GLU A 217 5.24 -7.95 6.95
CA GLU A 217 6.64 -7.84 6.51
C GLU A 217 7.41 -6.80 7.31
N TRP A 218 6.81 -5.62 7.54
CA TRP A 218 7.43 -4.58 8.35
C TRP A 218 7.67 -5.07 9.79
N LEU A 219 6.69 -5.73 10.40
CA LEU A 219 6.83 -6.28 11.75
C LEU A 219 7.91 -7.38 11.82
N ASP A 220 7.98 -8.25 10.81
CA ASP A 220 9.03 -9.27 10.70
C ASP A 220 10.42 -8.63 10.66
N LEU A 221 10.57 -7.57 9.87
CA LEU A 221 11.82 -6.83 9.81
C LEU A 221 12.19 -6.21 11.16
N GLN A 222 11.24 -5.61 11.89
CA GLN A 222 11.51 -5.03 13.22
C GLN A 222 12.00 -6.09 14.22
N VAL A 223 11.40 -7.27 14.19
CA VAL A 223 11.79 -8.38 15.07
C VAL A 223 13.19 -8.93 14.68
N LEU A 224 13.46 -9.05 13.39
CA LEU A 224 14.78 -9.47 12.90
C LEU A 224 15.87 -8.45 13.23
N GLU A 225 15.61 -7.15 13.07
CA GLU A 225 16.53 -6.08 13.42
C GLU A 225 16.84 -6.07 14.92
N ALA A 226 15.83 -6.24 15.78
CA ALA A 226 16.02 -6.35 17.22
C ALA A 226 16.92 -7.54 17.60
N GLU A 227 16.69 -8.71 17.01
CA GLU A 227 17.52 -9.90 17.27
C GLU A 227 18.95 -9.76 16.68
N ALA A 228 19.08 -9.15 15.51
CA ALA A 228 20.37 -8.91 14.87
C ALA A 228 21.22 -7.96 15.71
N LEU A 229 20.63 -6.85 16.19
CA LEU A 229 21.28 -5.90 17.11
C LEU A 229 21.74 -6.58 18.40
N LYS A 230 20.90 -7.44 18.99
CA LYS A 230 21.25 -8.21 20.20
C LYS A 230 22.46 -9.13 20.00
N LYS A 231 22.63 -9.69 18.79
CA LYS A 231 23.75 -10.56 18.42
C LYS A 231 24.94 -9.82 17.82
N GLY A 232 24.85 -8.50 17.64
CA GLY A 232 25.90 -7.70 16.98
C GLY A 232 26.07 -8.02 15.50
N LEU A 233 25.00 -8.45 14.82
CA LEU A 233 24.97 -8.84 13.42
C LEU A 233 24.08 -7.87 12.62
N ASP A 234 24.25 -7.83 11.30
CA ASP A 234 23.20 -7.35 10.39
C ASP A 234 22.15 -8.45 10.11
N VAL A 235 20.97 -8.09 9.61
CA VAL A 235 19.88 -9.06 9.36
C VAL A 235 20.31 -10.17 8.39
N ARG A 236 21.09 -9.88 7.34
CA ARG A 236 21.56 -10.89 6.39
C ARG A 236 22.60 -11.82 7.02
N GLN A 237 23.40 -11.34 7.95
CA GLN A 237 24.32 -12.17 8.74
C GLN A 237 23.54 -13.05 9.72
N LEU A 238 22.56 -12.48 10.43
CA LEU A 238 21.69 -13.23 11.33
C LEU A 238 21.01 -14.38 10.61
N LEU A 239 20.34 -14.11 9.48
CA LEU A 239 19.64 -15.14 8.71
C LEU A 239 20.61 -16.23 8.22
N ARG A 240 21.80 -15.87 7.73
CA ARG A 240 22.81 -16.86 7.30
C ARG A 240 23.35 -17.72 8.45
N GLN A 241 23.40 -17.17 9.66
CA GLN A 241 23.91 -17.86 10.83
C GLN A 241 22.86 -18.79 11.44
N GLU A 242 21.61 -18.36 11.50
CA GLU A 242 20.54 -19.07 12.22
C GLU A 242 19.73 -20.00 11.30
N ILE A 243 19.68 -19.73 9.99
CA ILE A 243 18.95 -20.54 9.04
C ILE A 243 19.93 -21.45 8.29
N SER A 244 19.96 -22.72 8.68
CA SER A 244 20.62 -23.79 7.94
C SER A 244 19.60 -24.81 7.46
N VAL A 245 19.65 -25.14 6.17
CA VAL A 245 18.82 -26.18 5.57
C VAL A 245 19.65 -27.45 5.43
N ASP A 246 19.14 -28.56 5.94
CA ASP A 246 19.78 -29.87 5.78
C ASP A 246 19.89 -30.26 4.30
N PRO A 247 20.90 -31.07 3.93
CA PRO A 247 21.00 -31.57 2.56
C PRO A 247 19.75 -32.33 2.14
N ILE A 248 19.15 -31.94 1.02
CA ILE A 248 17.97 -32.61 0.46
C ILE A 248 18.34 -34.04 0.08
N SER A 249 17.64 -35.02 0.66
CA SER A 249 17.91 -36.44 0.42
C SER A 249 17.41 -36.87 -0.95
N GLN A 250 17.97 -37.97 -1.48
CA GLN A 250 17.45 -38.55 -2.72
C GLN A 250 16.00 -39.01 -2.54
N GLN A 251 15.61 -39.48 -1.35
CA GLN A 251 14.24 -39.88 -1.06
C GLN A 251 13.25 -38.72 -1.21
N ASP A 252 13.64 -37.50 -0.85
CA ASP A 252 12.78 -36.31 -0.99
C ASP A 252 12.59 -35.92 -2.46
N ILE A 253 13.66 -36.01 -3.25
CA ILE A 253 13.63 -35.80 -4.71
C ILE A 253 12.69 -36.82 -5.35
N ASP A 254 12.85 -38.09 -4.97
CA ASP A 254 12.04 -39.20 -5.49
C ASP A 254 10.56 -39.02 -5.13
N ARG A 255 10.26 -38.63 -3.88
CA ARG A 255 8.88 -38.35 -3.43
C ARG A 255 8.28 -37.17 -4.19
N PHE A 256 9.03 -36.08 -4.35
CA PHE A 256 8.57 -34.91 -5.10
C PHE A 256 8.29 -35.26 -6.57
N TYR A 257 9.17 -36.05 -7.19
CA TYR A 257 9.00 -36.51 -8.57
C TYR A 257 7.73 -37.34 -8.73
N GLU A 258 7.52 -38.36 -7.87
CA GLU A 258 6.32 -39.22 -7.96
C GLU A 258 5.03 -38.42 -7.73
N MET A 259 5.02 -37.51 -6.75
CA MET A 259 3.85 -36.69 -6.43
C MET A 259 3.48 -35.70 -7.53
N ASN A 260 4.44 -35.31 -8.38
CA ASN A 260 4.23 -34.36 -9.46
C ASN A 260 4.34 -34.99 -10.86
N ARG A 261 4.46 -36.31 -10.95
CA ARG A 261 4.79 -37.03 -12.19
C ARG A 261 3.85 -36.69 -13.36
N GLU A 262 2.56 -36.52 -13.09
CA GLU A 262 1.55 -36.19 -14.11
C GLU A 262 1.70 -34.77 -14.68
N ARG A 263 2.34 -33.86 -13.93
CA ARG A 263 2.58 -32.47 -14.32
C ARG A 263 3.96 -32.26 -14.94
N MET A 264 4.83 -33.26 -14.87
CA MET A 264 6.20 -33.17 -15.36
C MET A 264 6.26 -33.37 -16.88
N PRO A 265 7.18 -32.68 -17.58
CA PRO A 265 7.38 -32.90 -19.02
C PRO A 265 7.78 -34.35 -19.29
N ALA A 266 6.93 -35.09 -20.02
CA ALA A 266 7.15 -36.51 -20.31
C ALA A 266 8.38 -36.76 -21.23
N ASP A 267 8.83 -35.73 -21.95
CA ASP A 267 9.95 -35.74 -22.87
C ASP A 267 11.32 -35.48 -22.19
N VAL A 268 11.32 -35.06 -20.93
CA VAL A 268 12.56 -34.75 -20.20
C VAL A 268 13.00 -35.93 -19.33
N PRO A 269 14.21 -36.49 -19.54
CA PRO A 269 14.72 -37.55 -18.68
C PRO A 269 14.86 -37.08 -17.23
N ARG A 270 14.41 -37.90 -16.28
CA ARG A 270 14.48 -37.62 -14.83
C ARG A 270 15.86 -37.17 -14.34
N ALA A 271 16.93 -37.76 -14.87
CA ALA A 271 18.30 -37.37 -14.53
C ALA A 271 18.60 -35.87 -14.75
N ARG A 272 17.88 -35.19 -15.65
CA ARG A 272 17.98 -33.73 -15.86
C ARG A 272 17.08 -32.93 -14.90
N LEU A 273 16.03 -33.53 -14.37
CA LEU A 273 15.08 -32.92 -13.44
C LEU A 273 15.58 -32.97 -12.00
N ASP A 274 16.26 -34.04 -11.59
CA ASP A 274 16.73 -34.24 -10.21
C ASP A 274 17.50 -33.04 -9.63
N PRO A 275 18.46 -32.40 -10.34
CA PRO A 275 19.13 -31.19 -9.83
C PRO A 275 18.18 -30.01 -9.66
N GLN A 276 17.23 -29.82 -10.59
CA GLN A 276 16.25 -28.73 -10.53
C GLN A 276 15.29 -28.92 -9.36
N ILE A 277 14.82 -30.17 -9.16
CA ILE A 277 13.98 -30.56 -8.02
C ILE A 277 14.74 -30.33 -6.72
N ARG A 278 16.01 -30.75 -6.65
CA ARG A 278 16.86 -30.52 -5.46
C ARG A 278 16.98 -29.04 -5.14
N ASP A 279 17.25 -28.21 -6.13
CA ASP A 279 17.39 -26.77 -5.95
C ASP A 279 16.06 -26.12 -5.53
N GLN A 280 14.94 -26.57 -6.07
CA GLN A 280 13.61 -26.11 -5.68
C GLN A 280 13.30 -26.50 -4.22
N LEU A 281 13.47 -27.76 -3.86
CA LEU A 281 13.26 -28.25 -2.49
C LEU A 281 14.15 -27.52 -1.49
N ARG A 282 15.41 -27.22 -1.85
CA ARG A 282 16.31 -26.46 -1.00
C ARG A 282 15.84 -25.02 -0.80
N ARG A 283 15.33 -24.35 -1.84
CA ARG A 283 14.76 -23.00 -1.72
C ARG A 283 13.52 -23.00 -0.83
N ASP A 284 12.61 -23.95 -1.05
CA ASP A 284 11.36 -24.06 -0.31
C ASP A 284 11.64 -24.34 1.18
N ALA A 285 12.55 -25.27 1.47
CA ALA A 285 12.99 -25.56 2.83
C ALA A 285 13.66 -24.34 3.50
N GLY A 286 14.46 -23.56 2.75
CA GLY A 286 15.04 -22.32 3.25
C GLY A 286 14.01 -21.25 3.60
N GLN A 287 13.00 -21.07 2.75
CA GLN A 287 11.89 -20.15 3.03
C GLN A 287 11.06 -20.61 4.24
N GLN A 288 10.77 -21.90 4.35
CA GLN A 288 10.04 -22.45 5.48
C GLN A 288 10.81 -22.27 6.80
N ALA A 289 12.11 -22.59 6.81
CA ALA A 289 12.96 -22.39 7.97
C ALA A 289 13.04 -20.91 8.38
N GLN A 290 13.06 -19.99 7.41
CA GLN A 290 12.99 -18.56 7.68
C GLN A 290 11.67 -18.15 8.34
N VAL A 291 10.53 -18.58 7.79
CA VAL A 291 9.20 -18.29 8.34
C VAL A 291 9.07 -18.82 9.76
N GLU A 292 9.54 -20.05 10.01
CA GLU A 292 9.52 -20.65 11.34
C GLU A 292 10.40 -19.84 12.31
N TYR A 293 11.62 -19.50 11.91
CA TYR A 293 12.53 -18.71 12.74
C TYR A 293 11.92 -17.35 13.11
N ILE A 294 11.37 -16.62 12.13
CA ILE A 294 10.69 -15.33 12.36
C ILE A 294 9.48 -15.51 13.28
N GLY A 295 8.67 -16.55 13.07
CA GLY A 295 7.53 -16.88 13.94
C GLY A 295 7.95 -17.11 15.39
N GLN A 296 9.03 -17.86 15.61
CA GLN A 296 9.60 -18.06 16.95
C GLN A 296 10.10 -16.74 17.56
N LEU A 297 10.75 -15.87 16.78
CA LEU A 297 11.16 -14.56 17.27
C LEU A 297 9.95 -13.69 17.64
N ARG A 298 8.90 -13.66 16.82
CA ARG A 298 7.67 -12.92 17.13
C ARG A 298 7.09 -13.33 18.49
N LEU A 299 7.03 -14.64 18.76
CA LEU A 299 6.58 -15.16 20.05
C LEU A 299 7.51 -14.72 21.18
N ARG A 300 8.83 -14.82 20.98
CA ARG A 300 9.85 -14.42 21.98
C ARG A 300 9.79 -12.94 22.34
N TYR A 301 9.58 -12.08 21.34
CA TYR A 301 9.48 -10.63 21.53
C TYR A 301 8.06 -10.15 21.86
N GLY A 302 7.07 -11.05 21.91
CA GLY A 302 5.66 -10.67 22.11
C GLY A 302 5.11 -9.80 20.97
N ALA A 303 5.70 -9.87 19.78
CA ALA A 303 5.35 -9.08 18.60
C ALA A 303 4.15 -9.70 17.86
N ALA A 304 3.01 -9.78 18.53
CA ALA A 304 1.76 -10.21 17.91
C ALA A 304 1.16 -9.04 17.13
N LEU A 305 0.90 -9.23 15.83
CA LEU A 305 0.17 -8.25 15.05
C LEU A 305 -1.29 -8.23 15.51
N VAL A 306 -1.72 -7.12 16.11
CA VAL A 306 -3.15 -6.84 16.27
C VAL A 306 -3.70 -6.59 14.87
N ARG A 307 -4.41 -7.58 14.32
CA ARG A 307 -5.04 -7.43 13.01
C ARG A 307 -6.07 -6.31 13.13
N PRO A 308 -5.97 -5.25 12.32
CA PRO A 308 -7.03 -4.25 12.28
C PRO A 308 -8.35 -4.95 11.91
N PRO A 309 -9.49 -4.36 12.27
CA PRO A 309 -10.78 -4.86 11.82
C PRO A 309 -10.69 -5.09 10.32
N VAL A 310 -10.94 -6.33 9.89
CA VAL A 310 -10.95 -6.66 8.46
C VAL A 310 -12.00 -5.74 7.84
N GLU A 311 -11.66 -5.05 6.76
CA GLU A 311 -12.61 -4.19 6.08
C GLU A 311 -13.87 -5.01 5.77
N ARG A 312 -15.02 -4.52 6.20
CA ARG A 312 -16.30 -5.15 5.90
C ARG A 312 -16.74 -4.67 4.53
N PHE A 313 -16.75 -5.57 3.58
CA PHE A 313 -17.27 -5.31 2.25
C PHE A 313 -18.80 -5.32 2.32
N ALA A 314 -19.42 -4.32 1.68
CA ALA A 314 -20.85 -4.29 1.48
C ALA A 314 -21.22 -5.37 0.45
N ILE A 315 -21.46 -6.58 0.92
CA ILE A 315 -21.88 -7.72 0.10
C ILE A 315 -23.32 -8.01 0.46
N ASP A 316 -24.20 -7.92 -0.53
CA ASP A 316 -25.48 -8.60 -0.44
C ASP A 316 -25.20 -10.10 -0.61
N ALA A 317 -25.45 -10.87 0.44
CA ALA A 317 -25.05 -12.27 0.47
C ALA A 317 -25.67 -13.05 -0.70
N ASN A 318 -26.94 -12.80 -1.02
CA ASN A 318 -27.66 -13.54 -2.05
C ASN A 318 -28.80 -12.72 -2.70
N PRO A 319 -28.51 -11.57 -3.34
CA PRO A 319 -29.51 -10.61 -3.84
C PRO A 319 -30.50 -11.20 -4.84
N ARG A 320 -30.11 -12.29 -5.52
CA ARG A 320 -30.81 -12.86 -6.67
C ARG A 320 -31.33 -14.28 -6.41
N GLY A 321 -31.28 -14.76 -5.16
CA GLY A 321 -31.78 -16.10 -4.80
C GLY A 321 -30.99 -17.24 -5.46
N GLY A 322 -29.68 -17.08 -5.57
CA GLY A 322 -28.76 -18.13 -6.00
C GLY A 322 -28.61 -19.27 -4.98
N PRO A 323 -27.73 -20.24 -5.26
CA PRO A 323 -27.60 -21.44 -4.45
C PRO A 323 -27.11 -21.17 -3.04
N GLU A 324 -27.87 -21.63 -2.05
CA GLU A 324 -27.52 -21.53 -0.63
C GLU A 324 -27.86 -22.80 0.16
N ARG A 325 -27.20 -22.98 1.31
CA ARG A 325 -27.44 -24.05 2.30
C ARG A 325 -27.39 -23.44 3.70
N GLY A 326 -28.17 -24.01 4.62
CA GLY A 326 -28.28 -23.57 6.01
C GLY A 326 -29.38 -22.53 6.27
N PRO A 327 -29.62 -22.16 7.54
CA PRO A 327 -30.66 -21.20 7.92
C PRO A 327 -30.39 -19.80 7.34
N ALA A 328 -31.44 -19.12 6.88
CA ALA A 328 -31.30 -17.77 6.30
C ALA A 328 -30.83 -16.72 7.32
N ASP A 329 -31.14 -16.94 8.61
CA ASP A 329 -30.81 -16.13 9.78
C ASP A 329 -29.59 -16.65 10.56
N ALA A 330 -28.84 -17.59 9.97
CA ALA A 330 -27.62 -18.11 10.59
C ALA A 330 -26.66 -16.96 10.96
N PRO A 331 -26.04 -17.00 12.15
CA PRO A 331 -25.14 -15.95 12.64
C PRO A 331 -23.88 -15.78 11.77
N ILE A 332 -23.54 -16.78 10.97
CA ILE A 332 -22.39 -16.74 10.06
C ILE A 332 -22.87 -17.00 8.64
N THR A 333 -22.67 -16.03 7.76
CA THR A 333 -22.86 -16.21 6.31
C THR A 333 -21.51 -16.25 5.60
N ILE A 334 -21.26 -17.33 4.86
CA ILE A 334 -20.08 -17.49 4.00
C ILE A 334 -20.51 -17.38 2.54
N VAL A 335 -20.08 -16.31 1.87
CA VAL A 335 -20.20 -16.16 0.41
C VAL A 335 -18.93 -16.69 -0.24
N ALA A 336 -19.05 -17.70 -1.09
CA ALA A 336 -17.94 -18.35 -1.77
C ALA A 336 -18.01 -18.12 -3.28
N PHE A 337 -17.13 -17.28 -3.81
CA PHE A 337 -16.92 -17.15 -5.26
C PHE A 337 -16.04 -18.30 -5.75
N SER A 338 -16.56 -19.08 -6.69
CA SER A 338 -15.99 -20.38 -7.02
C SER A 338 -16.01 -20.69 -8.53
N ASP A 339 -15.03 -21.48 -8.94
CA ASP A 339 -14.80 -21.94 -10.30
C ASP A 339 -14.77 -23.48 -10.32
N LEU A 340 -15.56 -24.10 -11.19
CA LEU A 340 -15.72 -25.55 -11.24
C LEU A 340 -14.51 -26.31 -11.82
N GLU A 341 -13.59 -25.68 -12.54
CA GLU A 341 -12.31 -26.25 -12.97
C GLU A 341 -11.15 -25.92 -12.01
N CYS A 342 -11.36 -25.04 -11.02
CA CYS A 342 -10.31 -24.69 -10.06
C CYS A 342 -10.11 -25.77 -8.99
N SER A 343 -8.93 -26.38 -8.95
CA SER A 343 -8.60 -27.43 -7.96
C SER A 343 -8.68 -26.96 -6.49
N TYR A 344 -8.32 -25.70 -6.21
CA TYR A 344 -8.47 -25.11 -4.87
C TYR A 344 -9.94 -24.91 -4.49
N CYS A 345 -10.82 -24.64 -5.48
CA CYS A 345 -12.26 -24.57 -5.25
C CYS A 345 -12.83 -25.92 -4.86
N ALA A 346 -12.46 -27.00 -5.56
CA ALA A 346 -12.89 -28.36 -5.18
C ALA A 346 -12.40 -28.77 -3.79
N HIS A 347 -11.15 -28.42 -3.43
CA HIS A 347 -10.65 -28.66 -2.09
C HIS A 347 -11.44 -27.89 -1.02
N SER A 348 -11.68 -26.59 -1.26
CA SER A 348 -12.38 -25.75 -0.29
C SER A 348 -13.88 -26.06 -0.22
N HIS A 349 -14.48 -26.55 -1.30
CA HIS A 349 -15.86 -27.02 -1.28
C HIS A 349 -16.05 -28.15 -0.26
N ARG A 350 -15.16 -29.15 -0.25
CA ARG A 350 -15.17 -30.22 0.77
C ARG A 350 -15.00 -29.67 2.20
N GLN A 351 -14.15 -28.65 2.39
CA GLN A 351 -14.02 -27.99 3.68
C GLN A 351 -15.31 -27.28 4.09
N LEU A 352 -15.98 -26.57 3.17
CA LEU A 352 -17.27 -25.92 3.43
C LEU A 352 -18.35 -26.93 3.80
N GLU A 353 -18.38 -28.09 3.12
CA GLU A 353 -19.30 -29.18 3.47
C GLU A 353 -19.03 -29.75 4.86
N GLU A 354 -17.76 -29.86 5.26
CA GLU A 354 -17.38 -30.25 6.62
C GLU A 354 -17.81 -29.22 7.65
N LEU A 355 -17.57 -27.93 7.39
CA LEU A 355 -18.03 -26.84 8.25
C LEU A 355 -19.57 -26.82 8.38
N GLN A 356 -20.29 -26.99 7.27
CA GLN A 356 -21.76 -27.06 7.29
C GLN A 356 -22.27 -28.27 8.08
N ARG A 357 -21.58 -29.42 8.04
CA ARG A 357 -21.93 -30.60 8.83
C ARG A 357 -21.65 -30.42 10.32
N GLU A 358 -20.56 -29.74 10.67
CA GLU A 358 -20.18 -29.47 12.06
C GLU A 358 -20.99 -28.33 12.70
N ARG A 359 -21.47 -27.39 11.87
CA ARG A 359 -22.19 -26.17 12.29
C ARG A 359 -23.46 -25.95 11.46
N PRO A 360 -24.43 -26.89 11.45
CA PRO A 360 -25.58 -26.84 10.55
C PRO A 360 -26.52 -25.66 10.83
N ASP A 361 -26.66 -25.26 12.10
CA ASP A 361 -27.56 -24.18 12.53
C ASP A 361 -26.88 -22.81 12.53
N ASP A 362 -25.54 -22.78 12.61
CA ASP A 362 -24.77 -21.53 12.74
C ASP A 362 -24.33 -20.96 11.39
N LEU A 363 -24.40 -21.73 10.31
CA LEU A 363 -23.75 -21.41 9.03
C LEU A 363 -24.74 -21.37 7.86
N ARG A 364 -24.77 -20.23 7.18
CA ARG A 364 -25.35 -20.05 5.85
C ARG A 364 -24.25 -20.03 4.81
N LEU A 365 -24.23 -21.01 3.92
CA LEU A 365 -23.31 -21.05 2.79
C LEU A 365 -24.02 -20.52 1.54
N VAL A 366 -23.44 -19.52 0.88
CA VAL A 366 -23.89 -19.03 -0.43
C VAL A 366 -22.81 -19.29 -1.47
N PHE A 367 -23.17 -19.96 -2.57
CA PHE A 367 -22.28 -20.19 -3.71
C PHE A 367 -22.48 -19.10 -4.76
N ARG A 368 -21.38 -18.50 -5.24
CA ARG A 368 -21.39 -17.52 -6.34
C ARG A 368 -20.46 -17.97 -7.45
N HIS A 369 -20.90 -17.85 -8.70
CA HIS A 369 -20.12 -18.30 -9.85
C HIS A 369 -19.02 -17.29 -10.21
N TYR A 370 -17.78 -17.75 -10.34
CA TYR A 370 -16.67 -16.95 -10.85
C TYR A 370 -15.75 -17.77 -11.77
N PRO A 371 -16.20 -18.17 -12.96
CA PRO A 371 -15.39 -18.93 -13.91
C PRO A 371 -14.22 -18.08 -14.43
N LEU A 372 -13.00 -18.53 -14.15
CA LEU A 372 -11.77 -17.88 -14.58
C LEU A 372 -11.56 -18.07 -16.08
N ARG A 373 -11.07 -17.02 -16.76
CA ARG A 373 -10.86 -17.04 -18.22
C ARG A 373 -9.85 -18.08 -18.71
N MET A 374 -8.95 -18.52 -17.83
CA MET A 374 -7.95 -19.56 -18.13
C MET A 374 -8.53 -20.97 -18.13
N HIS A 375 -9.74 -21.15 -17.61
CA HIS A 375 -10.45 -22.42 -17.52
C HIS A 375 -11.49 -22.50 -18.64
N ALA A 376 -11.18 -23.31 -19.67
CA ALA A 376 -11.90 -23.30 -20.93
C ALA A 376 -13.38 -23.73 -20.81
N ASN A 377 -13.70 -24.60 -19.84
CA ASN A 377 -15.02 -25.17 -19.64
C ASN A 377 -15.76 -24.62 -18.41
N ALA A 378 -15.05 -23.97 -17.48
CA ALA A 378 -15.61 -23.48 -16.22
C ALA A 378 -16.83 -22.58 -16.42
N ARG A 379 -16.78 -21.73 -17.45
CA ARG A 379 -17.88 -20.82 -17.79
C ARG A 379 -19.15 -21.59 -18.12
N LEU A 380 -19.04 -22.59 -18.97
CA LEU A 380 -20.17 -23.37 -19.44
C LEU A 380 -20.69 -24.31 -18.34
N ALA A 381 -19.79 -24.92 -17.57
CA ALA A 381 -20.15 -25.69 -16.39
C ALA A 381 -20.93 -24.85 -15.36
N ALA A 382 -20.52 -23.59 -15.15
CA ALA A 382 -21.20 -22.65 -14.27
C ALA A 382 -22.61 -22.31 -14.78
N GLU A 383 -22.80 -22.12 -16.09
CA GLU A 383 -24.11 -21.85 -16.68
C GLU A 383 -25.06 -23.05 -16.53
N VAL A 384 -24.57 -24.29 -16.73
CA VAL A 384 -25.35 -25.51 -16.48
C VAL A 384 -25.72 -25.63 -15.00
N ALA A 385 -24.78 -25.37 -14.09
CA ALA A 385 -25.03 -25.38 -12.65
C ALA A 385 -26.07 -24.31 -12.25
N ALA A 386 -25.97 -23.09 -12.78
CA ALA A 386 -26.95 -22.03 -12.54
C ALA A 386 -28.37 -22.43 -13.01
N CYS A 387 -28.49 -23.13 -14.14
CA CYS A 387 -29.77 -23.68 -14.59
C CYS A 387 -30.24 -24.87 -13.74
N ALA A 388 -29.32 -25.70 -13.23
CA ALA A 388 -29.63 -26.80 -12.32
C ALA A 388 -30.21 -26.33 -10.97
N HIS A 389 -29.84 -25.12 -10.53
CA HIS A 389 -30.42 -24.47 -9.36
C HIS A 389 -31.93 -24.26 -9.49
N GLN A 390 -32.42 -23.95 -10.68
CA GLN A 390 -33.87 -23.77 -10.94
C GLN A 390 -34.66 -25.08 -10.81
N GLN A 391 -33.97 -26.22 -10.74
CA GLN A 391 -34.56 -27.54 -10.60
C GLN A 391 -34.20 -28.21 -9.25
N ASP A 392 -33.71 -27.43 -8.26
CA ASP A 392 -33.28 -27.95 -6.95
C ASP A 392 -32.21 -29.05 -7.04
N ARG A 393 -31.34 -28.97 -8.07
CA ARG A 393 -30.27 -29.94 -8.35
C ARG A 393 -28.89 -29.31 -8.45
N PHE A 394 -28.74 -28.07 -7.98
CA PHE A 394 -27.46 -27.37 -7.97
C PHE A 394 -26.37 -28.16 -7.26
N TRP A 395 -26.58 -28.47 -5.98
CA TRP A 395 -25.52 -29.05 -5.16
C TRP A 395 -25.09 -30.45 -5.58
N PRO A 396 -26.01 -31.41 -5.83
CA PRO A 396 -25.61 -32.73 -6.33
C PRO A 396 -24.83 -32.64 -7.64
N LEU A 397 -25.17 -31.68 -8.52
CA LEU A 397 -24.43 -31.47 -9.75
C LEU A 397 -23.03 -30.92 -9.45
N VAL A 398 -22.92 -29.83 -8.69
CA VAL A 398 -21.63 -29.20 -8.38
C VAL A 398 -20.66 -30.16 -7.67
N GLU A 399 -21.17 -30.98 -6.74
CA GLU A 399 -20.40 -32.05 -6.10
C GLU A 399 -19.77 -32.99 -7.14
N VAL A 400 -20.58 -33.51 -8.08
CA VAL A 400 -20.09 -34.39 -9.17
C VAL A 400 -19.13 -33.66 -10.11
N LEU A 401 -19.36 -32.38 -10.42
CA LEU A 401 -18.47 -31.62 -11.30
C LEU A 401 -17.11 -31.37 -10.64
N PHE A 402 -17.07 -31.08 -9.34
CA PHE A 402 -15.82 -30.95 -8.59
C PHE A 402 -15.04 -32.26 -8.47
N GLU A 403 -15.71 -33.42 -8.53
CA GLU A 403 -15.04 -34.72 -8.60
C GLU A 403 -14.47 -35.04 -10.01
N ASN A 404 -14.93 -34.32 -11.04
CA ASN A 404 -14.63 -34.61 -12.45
C ASN A 404 -14.01 -33.41 -13.20
N GLN A 405 -13.28 -32.52 -12.51
CA GLN A 405 -12.79 -31.23 -13.04
C GLN A 405 -11.96 -31.32 -14.33
N THR A 406 -11.34 -32.47 -14.62
CA THR A 406 -10.53 -32.67 -15.85
C THR A 406 -11.37 -32.98 -17.09
N ARG A 407 -12.68 -33.17 -16.96
CA ARG A 407 -13.60 -33.63 -18.02
C ARG A 407 -14.92 -32.87 -17.98
N LEU A 408 -14.85 -31.54 -18.04
CA LEU A 408 -16.00 -30.64 -17.95
C LEU A 408 -16.48 -30.11 -19.32
N GLU A 409 -16.17 -30.80 -20.42
CA GLU A 409 -16.78 -30.45 -21.72
C GLU A 409 -18.31 -30.53 -21.65
N ILE A 410 -19.00 -29.72 -22.45
CA ILE A 410 -20.46 -29.56 -22.36
C ILE A 410 -21.24 -30.87 -22.31
N ASP A 411 -20.88 -31.83 -23.16
CA ASP A 411 -21.57 -33.11 -23.25
C ASP A 411 -21.37 -33.95 -21.98
N ARG A 412 -20.23 -33.81 -21.29
CA ARG A 412 -19.97 -34.47 -20.00
C ARG A 412 -20.80 -33.84 -18.90
N VAL A 413 -20.79 -32.51 -18.81
CA VAL A 413 -21.56 -31.76 -17.81
C VAL A 413 -23.06 -32.05 -17.96
N ARG A 414 -23.60 -32.02 -19.20
CA ARG A 414 -24.98 -32.40 -19.50
C ARG A 414 -25.27 -33.86 -19.20
N GLY A 415 -24.31 -34.76 -19.45
CA GLY A 415 -24.41 -36.17 -19.08
C GLY A 415 -24.56 -36.37 -17.57
N HIS A 416 -23.80 -35.64 -16.75
CA HIS A 416 -23.94 -35.65 -15.29
C HIS A 416 -25.28 -35.10 -14.84
N ALA A 417 -25.73 -33.99 -15.43
CA ALA A 417 -27.05 -33.43 -15.18
C ALA A 417 -28.17 -34.46 -15.46
N MET A 418 -28.12 -35.13 -16.62
CA MET A 418 -29.08 -36.17 -16.98
C MET A 418 -29.05 -37.34 -15.98
N ALA A 419 -27.86 -37.78 -15.56
CA ALA A 419 -27.70 -38.88 -14.60
C ALA A 419 -28.26 -38.54 -13.20
N LEU A 420 -28.24 -37.26 -12.82
CA LEU A 420 -28.83 -36.75 -11.58
C LEU A 420 -30.35 -36.49 -11.70
N GLY A 421 -30.94 -36.82 -12.85
CA GLY A 421 -32.37 -36.73 -13.09
C GLY A 421 -32.87 -35.30 -13.36
N LEU A 422 -32.02 -34.40 -13.86
CA LEU A 422 -32.49 -33.10 -14.34
C LEU A 422 -33.38 -33.28 -15.58
N ASP A 423 -34.40 -32.42 -15.70
CA ASP A 423 -35.17 -32.26 -16.92
C ASP A 423 -34.31 -31.55 -17.96
N MET A 424 -33.85 -32.33 -18.95
CA MET A 424 -32.97 -31.84 -19.99
C MET A 424 -33.65 -30.84 -20.93
N LEU A 425 -34.98 -30.89 -21.09
CA LEU A 425 -35.71 -29.92 -21.91
C LEU A 425 -35.74 -28.55 -21.21
N GLN A 426 -35.99 -28.54 -19.90
CA GLN A 426 -35.91 -27.32 -19.09
C GLN A 426 -34.48 -26.77 -19.04
N LEU A 427 -33.49 -27.65 -18.88
CA LEU A 427 -32.09 -27.28 -18.88
C LEU A 427 -31.68 -26.60 -20.20
N ASP A 428 -31.98 -27.25 -21.33
CA ASP A 428 -31.67 -26.72 -22.65
C ASP A 428 -32.39 -25.39 -22.91
N GLY A 429 -33.64 -25.26 -22.47
CA GLY A 429 -34.40 -23.99 -22.52
C GLY A 429 -33.74 -22.87 -21.70
N CYS A 430 -33.26 -23.16 -20.49
CA CYS A 430 -32.54 -22.20 -19.64
C CYS A 430 -31.22 -21.72 -20.27
N LEU A 431 -30.46 -22.65 -20.88
CA LEU A 431 -29.21 -22.32 -21.56
C LEU A 431 -29.45 -21.50 -22.83
N GLN A 432 -30.39 -21.92 -23.69
CA GLN A 432 -30.68 -21.23 -24.95
C GLN A 432 -31.28 -19.83 -24.76
N SER A 433 -32.08 -19.64 -23.71
CA SER A 433 -32.63 -18.32 -23.36
C SER A 433 -31.60 -17.38 -22.74
N GLY A 434 -30.40 -17.86 -22.41
CA GLY A 434 -29.33 -17.08 -21.80
C GLY A 434 -29.54 -16.80 -20.30
N VAL A 435 -30.50 -17.45 -19.65
CA VAL A 435 -30.77 -17.24 -18.22
C VAL A 435 -29.58 -17.66 -17.37
N GLY A 436 -29.00 -18.84 -17.63
CA GLY A 436 -27.78 -19.30 -16.95
C GLY A 436 -26.61 -18.33 -17.12
N ALA A 437 -26.38 -17.85 -18.35
CA ALA A 437 -25.36 -16.86 -18.66
C ALA A 437 -25.59 -15.53 -17.92
N GLY A 438 -26.84 -15.09 -17.79
CA GLY A 438 -27.21 -13.88 -17.04
C GLY A 438 -26.87 -13.99 -15.55
N ILE A 439 -27.18 -15.12 -14.92
CA ILE A 439 -26.85 -15.39 -13.51
C ILE A 439 -25.34 -15.36 -13.30
N VAL A 440 -24.59 -16.10 -14.13
CA VAL A 440 -23.13 -16.18 -14.04
C VAL A 440 -22.48 -14.83 -14.29
N ASN A 441 -22.92 -14.08 -15.30
CA ASN A 441 -22.37 -12.74 -15.61
C ASN A 441 -22.57 -11.77 -14.45
N ALA A 442 -23.73 -11.82 -13.80
CA ALA A 442 -24.01 -10.93 -12.68
C ALA A 442 -23.19 -11.31 -11.43
N ASP A 443 -22.92 -12.59 -11.19
CA ASP A 443 -21.99 -13.02 -10.13
C ASP A 443 -20.56 -12.57 -10.41
N VAL A 444 -20.11 -12.70 -11.66
CA VAL A 444 -18.79 -12.21 -12.10
C VAL A 444 -18.68 -10.71 -11.95
N ALA A 445 -19.71 -9.95 -12.35
CA ALA A 445 -19.71 -8.50 -12.21
C ALA A 445 -19.61 -8.06 -10.75
N GLU A 446 -20.35 -8.69 -9.85
CA GLU A 446 -20.30 -8.37 -8.41
C GLU A 446 -18.95 -8.74 -7.79
N ALA A 447 -18.38 -9.89 -8.15
CA ALA A 447 -17.03 -10.27 -7.75
C ALA A 447 -15.97 -9.27 -8.25
N ASP A 448 -16.07 -8.83 -9.51
CA ASP A 448 -15.17 -7.84 -10.10
C ASP A 448 -15.30 -6.48 -9.40
N GLU A 449 -16.52 -6.06 -9.06
CA GLU A 449 -16.78 -4.85 -8.25
C GLU A 449 -16.17 -4.94 -6.85
N LEU A 450 -16.15 -6.14 -6.25
CA LEU A 450 -15.49 -6.41 -4.97
C LEU A 450 -13.95 -6.55 -5.11
N GLY A 451 -13.43 -6.51 -6.33
CA GLY A 451 -11.99 -6.66 -6.61
C GLY A 451 -11.48 -8.09 -6.51
N VAL A 452 -12.37 -9.10 -6.55
CA VAL A 452 -12.00 -10.53 -6.65
C VAL A 452 -11.28 -10.76 -7.98
N SER A 453 -10.11 -11.41 -7.92
CA SER A 453 -9.31 -11.71 -9.12
C SER A 453 -8.82 -13.16 -9.19
N SER A 454 -9.18 -13.98 -8.22
CA SER A 454 -8.81 -15.40 -8.13
C SER A 454 -9.87 -16.19 -7.37
N THR A 455 -9.88 -17.49 -7.56
CA THR A 455 -10.78 -18.40 -6.86
C THR A 455 -10.00 -19.50 -6.11
N PRO A 456 -10.52 -19.97 -4.96
CA PRO A 456 -11.72 -19.50 -4.30
C PRO A 456 -11.52 -18.13 -3.61
N ALA A 457 -12.59 -17.36 -3.49
CA ALA A 457 -12.63 -16.15 -2.66
C ALA A 457 -13.81 -16.24 -1.69
N PHE A 458 -13.55 -16.01 -0.41
CA PHE A 458 -14.52 -16.17 0.66
C PHE A 458 -14.78 -14.85 1.38
N PHE A 459 -16.04 -14.60 1.68
CA PHE A 459 -16.46 -13.52 2.56
C PHE A 459 -17.29 -14.07 3.70
N ILE A 460 -16.84 -13.88 4.93
CA ILE A 460 -17.54 -14.29 6.15
C ILE A 460 -18.15 -13.04 6.78
N ASN A 461 -19.48 -12.94 6.84
CA ASN A 461 -20.21 -11.75 7.31
C ASN A 461 -19.80 -10.44 6.60
N GLY A 462 -19.36 -10.55 5.35
CA GLY A 462 -18.86 -9.44 4.53
C GLY A 462 -17.35 -9.19 4.68
N HIS A 463 -16.62 -9.95 5.49
CA HIS A 463 -15.17 -9.82 5.61
C HIS A 463 -14.46 -10.82 4.70
N PHE A 464 -13.56 -10.33 3.86
CA PHE A 464 -12.75 -11.20 3.02
C PHE A 464 -11.79 -12.07 3.84
N VAL A 465 -11.72 -13.36 3.52
CA VAL A 465 -10.74 -14.30 4.09
C VAL A 465 -10.05 -15.11 3.00
N LYS A 466 -8.72 -15.21 3.11
CA LYS A 466 -7.89 -16.01 2.19
C LYS A 466 -8.04 -17.51 2.37
N GLN A 467 -8.33 -17.93 3.59
CA GLN A 467 -8.45 -19.33 4.00
C GLN A 467 -9.68 -19.45 4.89
N LEU A 468 -10.40 -20.56 4.76
CA LEU A 468 -11.51 -20.87 5.63
C LEU A 468 -10.97 -21.19 7.04
N PRO A 469 -11.60 -20.64 8.10
CA PRO A 469 -11.28 -21.03 9.47
C PRO A 469 -11.73 -22.46 9.73
N THR A 470 -11.18 -23.07 10.78
CA THR A 470 -11.74 -24.30 11.35
C THR A 470 -13.11 -24.05 11.98
N ALA A 471 -13.90 -25.08 12.27
CA ALA A 471 -15.19 -24.90 12.92
C ALA A 471 -15.11 -24.28 14.32
N ALA A 472 -14.00 -24.46 15.03
CA ALA A 472 -13.74 -23.72 16.28
C ALA A 472 -13.41 -22.25 16.00
N GLY A 473 -12.64 -21.98 14.93
CA GLY A 473 -12.30 -20.62 14.51
C GLY A 473 -13.50 -19.79 14.03
N LEU A 474 -14.60 -20.43 13.63
CA LEU A 474 -15.85 -19.77 13.24
C LEU A 474 -16.50 -18.97 14.39
N GLU A 475 -16.27 -19.35 15.64
CA GLU A 475 -16.84 -18.67 16.81
C GLU A 475 -16.44 -17.19 16.88
N ALA A 476 -15.23 -16.85 16.41
CA ALA A 476 -14.74 -15.48 16.36
C ALA A 476 -15.49 -14.58 15.37
N TRP A 477 -16.36 -15.14 14.53
CA TRP A 477 -17.10 -14.44 13.49
C TRP A 477 -18.58 -14.18 13.85
N ILE A 478 -19.11 -14.83 14.89
CA ILE A 478 -20.52 -14.64 15.32
C ILE A 478 -20.79 -13.20 15.77
N GLN A 479 -19.78 -12.53 16.34
CA GLN A 479 -19.91 -11.18 16.91
C GLN A 479 -19.31 -10.07 16.03
N ARG A 480 -18.83 -10.41 14.83
CA ARG A 480 -18.27 -9.48 13.85
C ARG A 480 -19.27 -9.24 12.74
#